data_AF-A0A1B6MRU6-F1
#
_entry.id   AF-A0A1B6MRU6-F1
#
_cell.length_a   1.000
_cell.length_b   1.000
_cell.length_c   1.000
_cell.angle_alpha   90.00
_cell.angle_beta   90.00
_cell.angle_gamma   90.00
#
_symmetry.space_group_name_H-M   'P 1'
#
loop_
_entity.id
_entity.type
_entity.pdbx_description
1 polymer ?
#
loop_
_entity_poly.entity_id
_entity_poly.type
_entity_poly.pdbx_seq_one_letter_code
_entity_poly.pdbx_strand_id
1 'polypeptide(L)'
;LCLSSTVRTSFAKAQPNPALVNLGNSLVDRLTNATGEHGELLLKDFYKYFNQLDDVFTLMRSESGNDVCRGMAVFDVIEKQGGPPHTRLSLDYKMLEETYKWNDSNEEQDIKTILQDTRELWEAMEKRANRLRQGIPDPSTEEDNHPPGETSDSSEGELH
;
A
#
# COMPACT_ATOMS: atom_id res chain seq x y z
N LEU A 1 -14.13 4.76 17.82
CA LEU A 1 -14.24 5.47 19.12
C LEU A 1 -13.06 6.44 19.28
N CYS A 2 -13.19 7.68 18.81
CA CYS A 2 -12.38 8.80 19.34
C CYS A 2 -13.29 9.54 20.33
N LEU A 3 -13.49 8.96 21.50
CA LEU A 3 -14.21 9.63 22.58
C LEU A 3 -13.22 10.47 23.37
N SER A 4 -13.49 11.77 23.33
CA SER A 4 -13.07 12.85 24.22
C SER A 4 -12.22 12.44 25.42
N SER A 5 -10.93 12.73 25.34
CA SER A 5 -10.15 13.16 26.50
C SER A 5 -9.33 14.37 26.07
N THR A 6 -9.51 15.46 26.82
CA THR A 6 -8.84 16.75 26.65
C THR A 6 -7.35 16.57 26.87
N VAL A 7 -6.62 16.29 25.79
CA VAL A 7 -5.18 16.57 25.71
C VAL A 7 -5.05 17.63 24.63
N ARG A 8 -4.68 18.86 25.05
CA ARG A 8 -4.09 19.85 24.14
C ARG A 8 -2.71 19.35 23.74
N THR A 9 -2.66 18.26 22.98
CA THR A 9 -1.52 17.93 22.16
C THR A 9 -1.68 18.83 20.95
N SER A 10 -0.75 19.77 20.78
CA SER A 10 -0.58 20.48 19.53
C SER A 10 -0.45 19.44 18.43
N PHE A 11 -1.55 19.16 17.72
CA PHE A 11 -1.53 18.43 16.47
C PHE A 11 -0.76 19.31 15.50
N ALA A 12 0.55 19.14 15.46
CA ALA A 12 1.28 19.39 14.23
C ALA A 12 0.54 18.55 13.19
N LYS A 13 -0.24 19.22 12.34
CA LYS A 13 -0.92 18.63 11.19
C LYS A 13 0.04 17.59 10.63
N ALA A 14 -0.33 16.31 10.67
CA ALA A 14 0.34 15.29 9.88
C ALA A 14 0.26 15.83 8.46
N GLN A 15 1.37 16.42 8.00
CA GLN A 15 1.38 17.08 6.71
C GLN A 15 1.13 15.97 5.70
N PRO A 16 0.13 16.10 4.81
CA PRO A 16 -0.06 15.14 3.72
C PRO A 16 1.30 14.97 3.07
N ASN A 17 1.80 13.74 2.92
CA ASN A 17 3.07 13.54 2.24
C ASN A 17 2.89 14.00 0.78
N PRO A 18 3.33 15.23 0.40
CA PRO A 18 3.02 15.78 -0.91
C PRO A 18 3.72 14.94 -1.98
N ALA A 19 4.77 14.22 -1.59
CA ALA A 19 5.58 13.41 -2.49
C ALA A 19 4.79 12.26 -3.10
N LEU A 20 3.94 11.55 -2.34
CA LEU A 20 3.21 10.38 -2.88
C LEU A 20 2.13 10.83 -3.87
N VAL A 21 1.40 11.89 -3.56
CA VAL A 21 0.43 12.50 -4.48
C VAL A 21 1.11 13.01 -5.75
N ASN A 22 2.20 13.77 -5.60
CA ASN A 22 2.95 14.30 -6.74
C ASN A 22 3.56 13.19 -7.60
N LEU A 23 4.05 12.12 -6.98
CA LEU A 23 4.56 10.94 -7.69
C LEU A 23 3.46 10.27 -8.50
N GLY A 24 2.27 10.07 -7.91
CA GLY A 24 1.11 9.54 -8.61
C GLY A 24 0.72 10.37 -9.84
N ASN A 25 0.68 11.70 -9.69
CA ASN A 25 0.37 12.61 -10.79
C ASN A 25 1.47 12.62 -11.87
N SER A 26 2.74 12.54 -11.47
CA SER A 26 3.87 12.44 -12.41
C SER A 26 3.88 11.11 -13.19
N LEU A 27 3.44 10.01 -12.57
CA LEU A 27 3.26 8.74 -13.28
C LEU A 27 2.16 8.88 -14.33
N VAL A 28 1.01 9.48 -13.99
CA VAL A 28 -0.06 9.75 -14.96
C VAL A 28 0.45 10.58 -16.13
N ASP A 29 1.10 11.71 -15.85
CA ASP A 29 1.61 12.61 -16.88
C ASP A 29 2.55 11.91 -17.86
N ARG A 30 3.50 11.12 -17.36
CA ARG A 30 4.42 10.35 -18.22
C ARG A 30 3.72 9.27 -19.03
N LEU A 31 2.68 8.63 -18.48
CA LEU A 31 1.90 7.62 -19.21
C LEU A 31 1.01 8.24 -20.29
N THR A 32 0.46 9.43 -20.05
CA THR A 32 -0.47 10.08 -21.00
C THR A 32 0.23 10.98 -22.01
N ASN A 33 1.36 11.57 -21.63
CA ASN A 33 2.17 12.47 -22.44
C ASN A 33 3.55 11.86 -22.68
N ALA A 34 3.59 10.57 -23.01
CA ALA A 34 4.83 9.83 -23.20
C ALA A 34 5.76 10.57 -24.18
N THR A 35 6.91 11.00 -23.65
CA THR A 35 8.04 11.48 -24.45
C THR A 35 9.07 10.34 -24.47
N GLY A 36 9.82 10.16 -25.57
CA GLY A 36 10.80 9.07 -25.67
C GLY A 36 12.00 9.17 -24.72
N GLU A 37 11.91 9.98 -23.67
CA GLU A 37 12.93 10.19 -22.64
C GLU A 37 12.49 9.52 -21.34
N HIS A 38 13.46 9.01 -20.56
CA HIS A 38 13.24 8.55 -19.19
C HIS A 38 12.30 7.33 -18.99
N GLY A 39 12.12 6.48 -20.01
CA GLY A 39 11.31 5.25 -19.89
C GLY A 39 11.77 4.31 -18.77
N GLU A 40 13.09 4.17 -18.58
CA GLU A 40 13.70 3.41 -17.47
C GLU A 40 13.35 3.96 -16.07
N LEU A 41 13.13 5.27 -15.96
CA LEU A 41 12.75 5.91 -14.69
C LEU A 41 11.26 5.70 -14.37
N LEU A 42 10.44 5.39 -15.37
CA LEU A 42 9.01 5.16 -15.19
C LEU A 42 8.76 3.96 -14.29
N LEU A 43 9.36 2.81 -14.61
CA LEU A 43 9.17 1.58 -13.84
C LEU A 43 9.71 1.72 -12.41
N LYS A 44 10.88 2.35 -12.25
CA LYS A 44 11.45 2.65 -10.93
C LYS A 44 10.50 3.49 -10.08
N ASP A 45 9.84 4.47 -10.66
CA ASP A 45 8.91 5.34 -9.96
C ASP A 45 7.58 4.66 -9.64
N PHE A 46 7.14 3.68 -10.44
CA PHE A 46 6.02 2.80 -10.08
C PHE A 46 6.32 1.99 -8.81
N TYR A 47 7.45 1.29 -8.77
CA TYR A 47 7.84 0.55 -7.56
C TYR A 47 8.01 1.46 -6.35
N LYS A 48 8.57 2.65 -6.54
CA LYS A 48 8.67 3.66 -5.48
C LYS A 48 7.29 4.07 -4.96
N TYR A 49 6.32 4.28 -5.84
CA TYR A 49 4.96 4.61 -5.45
C TYR A 49 4.33 3.46 -4.65
N PHE A 50 4.42 2.24 -5.17
CA PHE A 50 3.89 1.04 -4.52
C PHE A 50 4.47 0.85 -3.12
N ASN A 51 5.80 0.89 -2.97
CA ASN A 51 6.45 0.73 -1.67
C ASN A 51 6.03 1.83 -0.68
N GLN A 52 5.90 3.08 -1.13
CA GLN A 52 5.42 4.17 -0.29
C GLN A 52 3.95 3.99 0.12
N LEU A 53 3.13 3.36 -0.73
CA LEU A 53 1.75 3.03 -0.40
C LEU A 53 1.68 1.86 0.59
N ASP A 54 2.55 0.87 0.44
CA ASP A 54 2.66 -0.27 1.36
C ASP A 54 3.17 0.15 2.75
N ASP A 55 4.10 1.11 2.82
CA ASP A 55 4.50 1.75 4.07
C ASP A 55 3.30 2.38 4.79
N VAL A 56 2.42 3.06 4.04
CA VAL A 56 1.18 3.64 4.59
C VAL A 56 0.26 2.55 5.10
N PHE A 57 0.13 1.45 4.36
CA PHE A 57 -0.70 0.32 4.79
C PHE A 57 -0.16 -0.35 6.05
N THR A 58 1.16 -0.51 6.15
CA THR A 58 1.85 -1.00 7.34
C THR A 58 1.54 -0.12 8.56
N LEU A 59 1.56 1.21 8.40
CA LEU A 59 1.15 2.14 9.46
C LEU A 59 -0.32 1.94 9.88
N MET A 60 -1.23 1.73 8.93
CA MET A 60 -2.65 1.48 9.21
C MET A 60 -2.91 0.16 9.95
N ARG A 61 -1.99 -0.80 9.87
CA ARG A 61 -2.06 -2.11 10.54
C ARG A 61 -1.30 -2.17 11.86
N SER A 62 -0.58 -1.11 12.22
CA SER A 62 0.17 -1.03 13.47
C SER A 62 -0.74 -1.13 14.69
N GLU A 63 -0.22 -1.69 15.79
CA GLU A 63 -0.85 -1.66 17.11
C GLU A 63 -0.76 -0.27 17.77
N SER A 64 0.19 0.55 17.32
CA SER A 64 0.38 1.93 17.78
C SER A 64 -0.73 2.82 17.20
N GLY A 65 -1.62 3.30 18.07
CA GLY A 65 -2.69 4.23 17.67
C GLY A 65 -2.17 5.52 17.01
N ASN A 66 -0.94 5.96 17.34
CA ASN A 66 -0.32 7.09 16.66
C ASN A 66 0.04 6.75 15.21
N ASP A 67 0.63 5.58 14.97
CA ASP A 67 0.98 5.15 13.62
C ASP A 67 -0.26 4.88 12.77
N VAL A 68 -1.31 4.29 13.36
CA VAL A 68 -2.61 4.14 12.70
C VAL A 68 -3.16 5.50 12.28
N CYS A 69 -3.14 6.50 13.17
CA CYS A 69 -3.56 7.87 12.83
C CYS A 69 -2.73 8.48 11.70
N ARG A 70 -1.41 8.26 11.68
CA ARG A 70 -0.52 8.74 10.61
C ARG A 70 -0.82 8.08 9.27
N GLY A 71 -0.99 6.75 9.26
CA GLY A 71 -1.37 5.99 8.06
C GLY A 71 -2.72 6.45 7.52
N MET A 72 -3.74 6.55 8.38
CA MET A 72 -5.08 7.04 8.03
C MET A 72 -5.05 8.46 7.48
N ALA A 73 -4.24 9.36 8.06
CA ALA A 73 -4.13 10.73 7.55
C ALA A 73 -3.61 10.80 6.11
N VAL A 74 -2.66 9.93 5.73
CA VAL A 74 -2.17 9.84 4.35
C VAL A 74 -3.21 9.17 3.45
N PHE A 75 -3.80 8.06 3.89
CA PHE A 75 -4.85 7.35 3.16
C PHE A 75 -6.02 8.30 2.79
N ASP A 76 -6.55 9.05 3.76
CA ASP A 76 -7.68 9.97 3.56
C ASP A 76 -7.35 11.06 2.51
N VAL A 77 -6.08 11.45 2.36
CA VAL A 77 -5.64 12.44 1.37
C VAL A 77 -5.65 11.86 -0.04
N ILE A 78 -5.23 10.60 -0.18
CA ILE A 78 -5.23 9.89 -1.46
C ILE A 78 -6.67 9.51 -1.84
N GLU A 79 -7.47 9.05 -0.87
CA GLU A 79 -8.88 8.70 -1.06
C GLU A 79 -9.69 9.91 -1.52
N LYS A 80 -9.44 11.11 -0.97
CA LYS A 80 -10.07 12.37 -1.45
C LYS A 80 -9.78 12.71 -2.90
N GLN A 81 -8.72 12.16 -3.48
CA GLN A 81 -8.37 12.30 -4.91
C GLN A 81 -8.89 11.12 -5.76
N GLY A 82 -9.66 10.22 -5.14
CA GLY A 82 -10.21 9.03 -5.76
C GLY A 82 -9.23 7.87 -5.88
N GLY A 83 -8.21 7.81 -5.01
CA GLY A 83 -7.23 6.73 -4.99
C GLY A 83 -6.00 6.98 -5.88
N PRO A 84 -5.10 5.98 -6.01
CA PRO A 84 -3.93 6.04 -6.88
C PRO A 84 -4.34 6.38 -8.32
N PRO A 85 -3.89 7.51 -8.89
CA PRO A 85 -4.49 8.00 -10.12
C PRO A 85 -4.07 7.20 -11.36
N HIS A 86 -2.86 6.63 -11.38
CA HIS A 86 -2.33 5.85 -12.49
C HIS A 86 -3.01 4.48 -12.66
N THR A 87 -3.62 3.92 -11.61
CA THR A 87 -4.27 2.60 -11.68
C THR A 87 -5.58 2.62 -12.47
N ARG A 88 -6.15 3.80 -12.73
CA ARG A 88 -7.42 3.99 -13.45
C ARG A 88 -7.24 4.27 -14.94
N LEU A 89 -6.00 4.35 -15.42
CA LEU A 89 -5.70 4.64 -16.81
C LEU A 89 -5.96 3.43 -17.70
N SER A 90 -6.51 3.70 -18.88
CA SER A 90 -6.47 2.77 -20.01
C SER A 90 -5.21 3.10 -20.81
N LEU A 91 -4.23 2.21 -20.77
CA LEU A 91 -2.93 2.42 -21.41
C LEU A 91 -2.90 1.75 -22.79
N ASP A 92 -2.38 2.47 -23.77
CA ASP A 92 -1.96 1.90 -25.04
C ASP A 92 -0.51 1.41 -24.91
N TYR A 93 -0.35 0.16 -24.50
CA TYR A 93 0.98 -0.42 -24.26
C TYR A 93 1.86 -0.45 -25.49
N LYS A 94 1.26 -0.60 -26.69
CA LYS A 94 2.00 -0.60 -27.95
C LYS A 94 2.59 0.79 -28.23
N MET A 95 1.80 1.84 -28.01
CA MET A 95 2.28 3.21 -28.15
C MET A 95 3.40 3.53 -27.14
N LEU A 96 3.29 3.02 -25.91
CA LEU A 96 4.33 3.18 -24.88
C LEU A 96 5.62 2.43 -25.23
N GLU A 97 5.52 1.19 -25.72
CA GLU A 97 6.65 0.38 -26.18
C GLU A 97 7.42 1.11 -27.31
N GLU A 98 6.69 1.59 -28.32
CA GLU A 98 7.27 2.33 -29.45
C GLU A 98 7.92 3.65 -29.00
N THR A 99 7.27 4.38 -28.08
CA THR A 99 7.74 5.69 -27.64
C THR A 99 8.97 5.59 -26.73
N TYR A 100 8.93 4.69 -25.74
CA TYR A 100 10.01 4.50 -24.79
C TYR A 100 11.12 3.58 -25.30
N LYS A 101 10.95 2.97 -26.47
CA LYS A 101 11.89 2.02 -27.07
C LYS A 101 12.19 0.87 -26.09
N TRP A 102 11.15 0.35 -25.45
CA TRP A 102 11.28 -0.87 -24.66
C TRP A 102 11.71 -1.99 -25.60
N ASN A 103 12.83 -2.63 -25.26
CA ASN A 103 13.48 -3.56 -26.16
C ASN A 103 12.94 -4.99 -25.99
N ASP A 104 12.13 -5.24 -24.97
CA ASP A 104 11.53 -6.53 -24.71
C ASP A 104 10.12 -6.42 -24.07
N SER A 105 9.45 -7.56 -23.96
CA SER A 105 8.11 -7.68 -23.36
C SER A 105 8.10 -7.59 -21.83
N ASN A 106 9.26 -7.45 -21.18
CA ASN A 106 9.34 -7.48 -19.73
C ASN A 106 8.89 -6.14 -19.13
N GLU A 107 9.23 -4.99 -19.71
CA GLU A 107 8.79 -3.70 -19.15
C GLU A 107 7.27 -3.52 -19.21
N GLU A 108 6.63 -3.95 -20.30
CA GLU A 108 5.17 -3.95 -20.41
C GLU A 108 4.53 -4.84 -19.32
N GLN A 109 5.07 -6.05 -19.15
CA GLN A 109 4.57 -7.00 -18.18
C GLN A 109 4.78 -6.51 -16.74
N ASP A 110 5.92 -5.88 -16.46
CA ASP A 110 6.24 -5.32 -15.15
C ASP A 110 5.29 -4.15 -14.82
N ILE A 111 5.01 -3.28 -15.78
CA ILE A 111 4.04 -2.19 -15.60
C ILE A 111 2.63 -2.74 -15.37
N LYS A 112 2.21 -3.76 -16.12
CA LYS A 112 0.90 -4.41 -15.87
C LYS A 112 0.83 -5.00 -14.47
N THR A 113 1.89 -5.67 -14.04
CA THR A 113 1.98 -6.32 -12.72
C THR A 113 1.91 -5.28 -11.61
N ILE A 114 2.76 -4.25 -11.64
CA ILE A 114 2.78 -3.24 -10.57
C ILE A 114 1.50 -2.39 -10.52
N LEU A 115 0.83 -2.17 -11.66
CA LEU A 115 -0.49 -1.52 -11.69
C LEU A 115 -1.55 -2.39 -11.01
N GLN A 116 -1.51 -3.70 -11.23
CA GLN A 116 -2.42 -4.64 -10.60
C GLN A 116 -2.15 -4.74 -9.10
N ASP A 117 -0.89 -4.91 -8.68
CA ASP A 117 -0.48 -4.97 -7.28
C ASP A 117 -0.90 -3.69 -6.53
N THR A 118 -0.74 -2.52 -7.18
CA THR A 118 -1.16 -1.24 -6.58
C THR A 118 -2.68 -1.15 -6.41
N ARG A 119 -3.48 -1.72 -7.33
CA ARG A 119 -4.94 -1.80 -7.16
C ARG A 119 -5.33 -2.70 -6.00
N GLU A 120 -4.74 -3.89 -5.93
CA GLU A 120 -5.03 -4.86 -4.87
C GLU A 120 -4.65 -4.33 -3.49
N LEU A 121 -3.48 -3.69 -3.39
CA LEU A 121 -3.06 -3.01 -2.17
C LEU A 121 -4.05 -1.90 -1.79
N TRP A 122 -4.46 -1.07 -2.75
CA TRP A 122 -5.43 0.00 -2.50
C TRP A 122 -6.78 -0.54 -1.99
N GLU A 123 -7.32 -1.60 -2.60
CA GLU A 123 -8.55 -2.24 -2.12
C GLU A 123 -8.41 -2.80 -0.70
N ALA A 124 -7.25 -3.39 -0.37
CA ALA A 124 -6.96 -3.84 0.98
C ALA A 124 -6.92 -2.68 1.99
N MET A 125 -6.31 -1.55 1.61
CA MET A 125 -6.31 -0.33 2.40
C MET A 125 -7.72 0.23 2.61
N GLU A 126 -8.57 0.27 1.57
CA GLU A 126 -9.97 0.72 1.68
C GLU A 126 -10.77 -0.14 2.66
N LYS A 127 -10.63 -1.47 2.57
CA LYS A 127 -11.25 -2.42 3.52
C LYS A 127 -10.76 -2.15 4.94
N ARG A 128 -9.45 -1.96 5.13
CA ARG A 128 -8.85 -1.66 6.43
C ARG A 128 -9.33 -0.32 7.00
N ALA A 129 -9.35 0.73 6.19
CA ALA A 129 -9.82 2.06 6.59
C ALA A 129 -11.29 2.03 7.04
N ASN A 130 -12.15 1.32 6.31
CA ASN A 130 -13.56 1.15 6.68
C ASN A 130 -13.72 0.45 8.04
N ARG A 131 -12.93 -0.59 8.31
CA ARG A 131 -12.93 -1.28 9.62
C ARG A 131 -12.44 -0.37 10.74
N LEU A 132 -11.36 0.37 10.53
CA LEU A 132 -10.85 1.35 11.49
C LEU A 132 -11.88 2.44 11.81
N ARG A 133 -12.58 2.97 10.80
CA ARG A 133 -13.67 3.94 10.97
C ARG A 133 -14.83 3.39 11.79
N GLN A 134 -15.11 2.09 11.68
CA GLN A 134 -16.11 1.37 12.48
C GLN A 134 -15.60 0.94 13.87
N GLY A 135 -14.31 1.15 14.18
CA GLY A 135 -13.69 0.70 15.43
C GLY A 135 -13.45 -0.81 15.50
N ILE A 136 -13.45 -1.50 14.36
CA ILE A 136 -13.15 -2.93 14.27
C ILE A 136 -11.61 -3.08 14.18
N PRO A 137 -10.97 -3.81 15.12
CA PRO A 137 -9.52 -4.04 15.11
C PRO A 137 -9.09 -4.83 13.87
N ASP A 138 -7.79 -4.84 13.51
CA ASP A 138 -7.34 -5.67 12.39
C ASP A 138 -7.70 -7.13 12.68
N PRO A 139 -8.05 -7.99 11.70
CA PRO A 139 -8.00 -9.40 12.01
C PRO A 139 -6.51 -9.69 12.13
N SER A 140 -5.96 -9.58 13.34
CA SER A 140 -4.62 -10.07 13.63
C SER A 140 -4.52 -11.45 12.96
N THR A 141 -3.54 -11.62 12.07
CA THR A 141 -2.47 -12.64 12.15
C THR A 141 -2.73 -13.91 13.01
N GLU A 142 -3.97 -14.37 13.11
CA GLU A 142 -4.40 -15.52 13.91
C GLU A 142 -4.15 -16.85 13.17
N GLU A 143 -3.70 -16.80 11.90
CA GLU A 143 -3.30 -18.01 11.17
C GLU A 143 -1.86 -18.47 11.43
N ASP A 144 -1.00 -17.68 12.11
CA ASP A 144 0.43 -18.03 12.28
C ASP A 144 0.88 -18.24 13.74
N ASN A 145 -0.08 -18.36 14.68
CA ASN A 145 0.20 -18.72 16.08
C ASN A 145 -0.24 -20.16 16.40
N HIS A 146 0.09 -21.13 15.53
CA HIS A 146 0.29 -22.49 16.03
C HIS A 146 1.75 -22.59 16.52
N PRO A 147 2.02 -22.72 17.83
CA PRO A 147 3.37 -22.96 18.30
C PRO A 147 3.88 -24.30 17.73
N PRO A 148 5.11 -24.37 17.18
CA PRO A 148 5.70 -25.64 16.82
C PRO A 148 6.13 -26.33 18.12
N GLY A 149 5.39 -27.38 18.48
CA GLY A 149 5.81 -28.33 19.50
C GLY A 149 5.03 -28.24 20.81
N GLU A 150 3.97 -29.03 20.90
CA GLU A 150 3.81 -29.86 22.09
C GLU A 150 4.44 -31.22 21.78
N THR A 151 5.74 -31.32 22.11
CA THR A 151 6.36 -32.59 22.40
C THR A 151 5.66 -33.17 23.63
N SER A 152 4.84 -34.21 23.46
CA SER A 152 4.55 -35.15 24.54
C SER A 152 5.55 -36.29 24.44
N ASP A 153 6.69 -36.11 25.08
CA ASP A 153 7.59 -37.19 25.45
C ASP A 153 7.68 -37.26 26.98
N SER A 154 7.89 -38.48 27.49
CA SER A 154 8.10 -38.90 28.89
C SER A 154 6.85 -39.00 29.79
N SER A 155 6.55 -40.10 30.49
CA SER A 155 7.40 -41.21 30.97
C SER A 155 6.61 -42.49 31.34
N GLU A 156 7.24 -43.64 31.13
CA GLU A 156 7.43 -44.83 32.01
C GLU A 156 6.35 -45.33 33.01
N GLY A 157 6.13 -46.66 32.98
CA GLY A 157 5.83 -47.57 34.12
C GLY A 157 4.41 -47.51 34.69
N GLU A 158 3.73 -48.55 35.18
CA GLU A 158 4.05 -49.92 35.61
C GLU A 158 2.72 -50.71 35.72
N LEU A 159 2.80 -52.04 35.55
CA LEU A 159 2.04 -53.13 36.20
C LEU A 159 0.49 -53.14 36.24
N HIS A 160 -0.12 -54.12 35.57
CA HIS A 160 -0.84 -55.24 36.23
C HIS A 160 -1.16 -56.38 35.26
#